data_AF-A0A3C1P797-F1
#
_entry.id   AF-A0A3C1P797-F1
#
_cell.length_a   1.000
_cell.length_b   1.000
_cell.length_c   1.000
_cell.angle_alpha   90.00
_cell.angle_beta   90.00
_cell.angle_gamma   90.00
#
_symmetry.space_group_name_H-M   'P 1'
#
loop_
_entity.id
_entity.type
_entity.pdbx_description
1 polymer ?
#
loop_
_entity_poly.entity_id
_entity_poly.type
_entity_poly.pdbx_seq_one_letter_code
_entity_poly.pdbx_strand_id
1 'polypeptide(L)'
;MTRESRRRVKDLWQLHLPLVLVLALCAVATIIEFRRAQEGVDRAWAYTIQWPVIGAFAVVVWNRYRKHGSITRSISSYFRNRVARFQAEAIAEEERARAAAPDSGVVSDVDPDEVAWREHVRRLHEQDPPGGPPMARRESH
;
A
#
# COMPACT_ATOMS: atom_id res chain seq x y z
N MET A 1 -24.74 4.58 -41.99
CA MET A 1 -24.02 4.19 -40.74
C MET A 1 -24.45 2.79 -40.32
N THR A 2 -23.58 1.80 -40.50
CA THR A 2 -23.82 0.39 -40.19
C THR A 2 -23.98 0.17 -38.67
N ARG A 3 -24.81 -0.81 -38.26
CA ARG A 3 -25.08 -1.16 -36.84
C ARG A 3 -23.78 -1.39 -36.02
N GLU A 4 -22.72 -1.86 -36.66
CA GLU A 4 -21.39 -2.00 -36.06
C GLU A 4 -20.77 -0.67 -35.61
N SER A 5 -20.82 0.37 -36.44
CA SER A 5 -20.27 1.69 -36.06
C SER A 5 -20.95 2.24 -34.80
N ARG A 6 -22.27 1.98 -34.66
CA ARG A 6 -23.06 2.43 -33.53
C ARG A 6 -22.75 1.67 -32.23
N ARG A 7 -22.29 0.41 -32.32
CA ARG A 7 -21.79 -0.36 -31.16
C ARG A 7 -20.39 0.09 -30.75
N ARG A 8 -19.45 0.23 -31.69
CA ARG A 8 -18.10 0.71 -31.38
C ARG A 8 -18.08 2.11 -30.77
N VAL A 9 -18.94 3.01 -31.27
CA VAL A 9 -19.08 4.36 -30.71
C VAL A 9 -19.69 4.31 -29.31
N LYS A 10 -20.68 3.43 -29.05
CA LYS A 10 -21.23 3.23 -27.71
C LYS A 10 -20.19 2.68 -26.74
N ASP A 11 -19.39 1.70 -27.17
CA ASP A 11 -18.31 1.16 -26.35
C ASP A 11 -17.28 2.24 -26.03
N LEU A 12 -16.86 3.04 -27.01
CA LEU A 12 -15.99 4.20 -26.80
C LEU A 12 -16.60 5.21 -25.83
N TRP A 13 -17.88 5.55 -25.98
CA TRP A 13 -18.57 6.50 -25.11
C TRP A 13 -18.73 5.97 -23.69
N GLN A 14 -19.18 4.73 -23.53
CA GLN A 14 -19.35 4.07 -22.24
C GLN A 14 -18.02 3.90 -21.52
N LEU A 15 -16.91 3.75 -22.27
CA LEU A 15 -15.56 3.81 -21.72
C LEU A 15 -15.24 5.25 -21.25
N HIS A 16 -15.32 6.24 -22.14
CA HIS A 16 -14.79 7.58 -21.83
C HIS A 16 -15.67 8.39 -20.85
N LEU A 17 -16.95 8.05 -20.71
CA LEU A 17 -17.90 8.73 -19.83
C LEU A 17 -17.47 8.74 -18.34
N PRO A 18 -17.16 7.59 -17.70
CA PRO A 18 -16.70 7.59 -16.31
C PRO A 18 -15.38 8.35 -16.11
N LEU A 19 -14.46 8.31 -17.08
CA LEU A 19 -13.22 9.08 -17.01
C LEU A 19 -13.52 10.58 -16.98
N VAL A 20 -14.30 11.07 -17.94
CA VAL A 20 -14.65 12.49 -18.04
C VAL A 20 -15.41 12.94 -16.80
N LEU A 21 -16.30 12.10 -16.27
CA LEU A 21 -17.05 12.38 -15.05
C LEU A 21 -16.12 12.54 -13.84
N VAL A 22 -15.21 11.59 -13.60
CA VAL A 22 -14.27 11.65 -12.47
C VAL A 22 -13.33 12.84 -12.61
N LEU A 23 -12.84 13.12 -13.83
CA LEU A 23 -11.96 14.25 -14.08
C LEU A 23 -12.67 15.59 -13.85
N ALA A 24 -13.92 15.71 -14.31
CA ALA A 24 -14.74 16.89 -14.08
C ALA A 24 -15.02 17.11 -12.59
N LEU A 25 -15.36 16.04 -11.84
CA LEU A 25 -15.55 16.12 -10.39
C LEU A 25 -14.27 16.56 -9.66
N CYS A 26 -13.11 16.02 -10.04
CA CYS A 26 -11.82 16.47 -9.49
C CYS A 26 -11.54 17.94 -9.79
N ALA A 27 -11.79 18.40 -11.02
CA ALA A 27 -11.58 19.79 -11.40
C ALA A 27 -12.50 20.73 -10.62
N VAL A 28 -13.78 20.40 -10.49
CA VAL A 28 -14.75 21.20 -9.71
C VAL A 28 -14.36 21.24 -8.24
N ALA A 29 -14.02 20.09 -7.63
CA ALA A 29 -13.58 20.03 -6.24
C ALA A 29 -12.30 20.87 -6.01
N THR A 30 -11.35 20.81 -6.94
CA THR A 30 -10.13 21.64 -6.90
C THR A 30 -10.47 23.13 -6.91
N ILE A 31 -11.39 23.57 -7.78
CA ILE A 31 -11.78 24.98 -7.89
C ILE A 31 -12.46 25.46 -6.59
N ILE A 32 -13.36 24.66 -6.03
CA ILE A 32 -14.07 25.01 -4.78
C ILE A 32 -13.08 25.12 -3.62
N GLU A 33 -12.22 24.13 -3.45
CA GLU A 33 -11.22 24.13 -2.38
C GLU A 33 -10.18 25.22 -2.58
N PHE A 34 -9.83 25.56 -3.82
CA PHE A 34 -8.90 26.67 -4.10
C PHE A 34 -9.50 28.01 -3.69
N ARG A 35 -10.79 28.24 -3.97
CA ARG A 35 -11.49 29.43 -3.49
C ARG A 35 -11.52 29.49 -1.96
N ARG A 36 -11.84 28.38 -1.29
CA ARG A 36 -11.84 28.28 0.17
C ARG A 36 -10.46 28.46 0.79
N ALA A 37 -9.39 28.02 0.11
CA ALA A 37 -8.02 28.24 0.56
C ALA A 37 -7.65 29.73 0.51
N GLN A 38 -8.11 30.46 -0.52
CA GLN A 38 -7.93 31.92 -0.61
C GLN A 38 -8.72 32.68 0.45
N GLU A 39 -9.82 32.10 0.94
CA GLU A 39 -10.63 32.64 2.05
C GLU A 39 -10.03 32.37 3.44
N GLY A 40 -8.84 31.75 3.52
CA GLY A 40 -8.09 31.54 4.78
C GLY A 40 -8.33 30.19 5.46
N VAL A 41 -8.92 29.21 4.76
CA VAL A 41 -9.07 27.85 5.29
C VAL A 41 -7.83 27.02 4.98
N ASP A 42 -6.89 26.91 5.92
CA ASP A 42 -5.61 26.19 5.73
C ASP A 42 -5.77 24.74 5.25
N ARG A 43 -6.81 24.03 5.72
CA ARG A 43 -7.06 22.63 5.33
C ARG A 43 -7.40 22.49 3.84
N ALA A 44 -7.93 23.54 3.22
CA ALA A 44 -8.33 23.51 1.81
C ALA A 44 -7.11 23.39 0.88
N TRP A 45 -5.92 23.84 1.30
CA TRP A 45 -4.68 23.64 0.54
C TRP A 45 -4.36 22.16 0.29
N ALA A 46 -4.52 21.30 1.30
CA ALA A 46 -4.31 19.87 1.13
C ALA A 46 -5.23 19.30 0.04
N TYR A 47 -6.50 19.72 0.05
CA TYR A 47 -7.48 19.26 -0.91
C TYR A 47 -7.21 19.79 -2.33
N THR A 48 -6.74 21.03 -2.49
CA THR A 48 -6.37 21.56 -3.82
C THR A 48 -5.27 20.75 -4.52
N ILE A 49 -4.41 20.07 -3.76
CA ILE A 49 -3.36 19.20 -4.30
C ILE A 49 -3.86 17.76 -4.42
N GLN A 50 -4.64 17.29 -3.44
CA GLN A 50 -5.15 15.92 -3.39
C GLN A 50 -6.09 15.62 -4.56
N TRP A 51 -7.02 16.51 -4.90
CA TRP A 51 -8.00 16.28 -5.96
C TRP A 51 -7.34 16.13 -7.35
N PRO A 52 -6.40 16.98 -7.79
CA PRO A 52 -5.65 16.78 -9.03
C PRO A 52 -4.87 15.46 -9.05
N VAL A 53 -4.28 15.05 -7.93
CA VAL A 53 -3.55 13.77 -7.83
C VAL A 53 -4.49 12.58 -8.05
N ILE A 54 -5.69 12.61 -7.46
CA ILE A 54 -6.72 11.59 -7.67
C ILE A 54 -7.18 11.58 -9.14
N GLY A 55 -7.40 12.76 -9.74
CA GLY A 55 -7.77 12.88 -11.15
C GLY A 55 -6.70 12.32 -12.10
N ALA A 56 -5.43 12.63 -11.84
CA ALA A 56 -4.30 12.08 -12.58
C ALA A 56 -4.19 10.56 -12.42
N PHE A 57 -4.40 10.04 -11.20
CA PHE A 57 -4.43 8.61 -10.95
C PHE A 57 -5.54 7.91 -11.75
N ALA A 58 -6.74 8.49 -11.79
CA ALA A 58 -7.85 7.97 -12.59
C ALA A 58 -7.49 7.91 -14.09
N VAL A 59 -6.84 8.94 -14.63
CA VAL A 59 -6.35 8.96 -16.03
C VAL A 59 -5.30 7.88 -16.28
N VAL A 60 -4.38 7.64 -15.33
CA VAL A 60 -3.37 6.59 -15.46
C VAL A 60 -4.01 5.21 -15.45
N VAL A 61 -4.90 4.94 -14.49
CA VAL A 61 -5.66 3.67 -14.41
C VAL A 61 -6.46 3.46 -15.68
N TRP A 62 -7.07 4.52 -16.20
CA TRP A 62 -7.82 4.50 -17.45
C TRP A 62 -6.97 4.13 -18.67
N ASN A 63 -5.87 4.86 -18.88
CA ASN A 63 -4.95 4.62 -19.99
C ASN A 63 -4.39 3.19 -19.94
N ARG A 64 -4.18 2.67 -18.72
CA ARG A 64 -3.69 1.32 -18.45
C ARG A 64 -4.76 0.25 -18.68
N TYR A 65 -6.01 0.50 -18.29
CA TYR A 65 -7.16 -0.37 -18.60
C TYR A 65 -7.34 -0.51 -20.11
N ARG A 66 -7.25 0.59 -20.85
CA ARG A 66 -7.35 0.62 -22.32
C ARG A 66 -6.25 -0.19 -23.01
N LYS A 67 -5.03 -0.21 -22.46
CA LYS A 67 -3.87 -0.90 -23.05
C LYS A 67 -3.78 -2.39 -22.73
N HIS A 68 -4.23 -2.84 -21.55
CA HIS A 68 -4.00 -4.23 -21.10
C HIS A 68 -5.27 -5.01 -20.74
N GLY A 69 -6.47 -4.43 -20.76
CA GLY A 69 -7.74 -5.12 -20.50
C GLY A 69 -7.94 -5.63 -19.06
N SER A 70 -6.90 -5.67 -18.23
CA SER A 70 -6.93 -6.10 -16.83
C SER A 70 -6.10 -5.16 -15.95
N ILE A 71 -6.78 -4.46 -15.05
CA ILE A 71 -6.18 -3.52 -14.08
C ILE A 71 -5.24 -4.30 -13.15
N THR A 72 -5.68 -5.46 -12.66
CA THR A 72 -5.03 -6.28 -11.62
C THR A 72 -3.65 -6.80 -12.03
N ARG A 73 -3.50 -7.38 -13.24
CA ARG A 73 -2.19 -7.87 -13.72
C ARG A 73 -1.17 -6.75 -13.82
N SER A 74 -1.63 -5.58 -14.24
CA SER A 74 -0.75 -4.46 -14.51
C SER A 74 -0.33 -3.74 -13.22
N ILE A 75 -1.21 -3.61 -12.23
CA ILE A 75 -0.84 -3.05 -10.92
C ILE A 75 0.12 -4.00 -10.21
N SER A 76 -0.15 -5.31 -10.27
CA SER A 76 0.75 -6.33 -9.71
C SER A 76 2.14 -6.24 -10.33
N SER A 77 2.27 -6.09 -11.66
CA SER A 77 3.58 -5.99 -12.29
C SER A 77 4.32 -4.69 -11.93
N TYR A 78 3.61 -3.56 -11.80
CA TYR A 78 4.23 -2.27 -11.47
C TYR A 78 4.68 -2.21 -10.00
N PHE A 79 3.85 -2.68 -9.06
CA PHE A 79 4.22 -2.77 -7.65
C PHE A 79 5.35 -3.76 -7.43
N ARG A 80 5.33 -4.92 -8.11
CA ARG A 80 6.40 -5.92 -8.00
C ARG A 80 7.74 -5.35 -8.49
N ASN A 81 7.75 -4.60 -9.60
CA ASN A 81 8.97 -3.98 -10.11
C ASN A 81 9.49 -2.86 -9.19
N ARG A 82 8.60 -2.14 -8.52
CA ARG A 82 8.97 -1.07 -7.57
C ARG A 82 9.46 -1.63 -6.23
N VAL A 83 8.84 -2.69 -5.71
CA VAL A 83 9.29 -3.41 -4.51
C VAL A 83 10.63 -4.09 -4.76
N ALA A 84 10.84 -4.70 -5.93
CA ALA A 84 12.11 -5.32 -6.29
C ALA A 84 13.28 -4.32 -6.29
N ARG A 85 13.04 -3.07 -6.71
CA ARG A 85 14.06 -2.01 -6.65
C ARG A 85 14.43 -1.64 -5.22
N PHE A 86 13.45 -1.45 -4.34
CA PHE A 86 13.72 -1.16 -2.93
C PHE A 86 14.41 -2.32 -2.21
N GLN A 87 14.05 -3.57 -2.54
CA GLN A 87 14.73 -4.75 -1.99
C GLN A 87 16.17 -4.88 -2.50
N ALA A 88 16.43 -4.61 -3.78
CA ALA A 88 17.77 -4.61 -4.33
C ALA A 88 18.66 -3.50 -3.73
N GLU A 89 18.09 -2.32 -3.48
CA GLU A 89 18.76 -1.23 -2.78
C GLU A 89 19.10 -1.63 -1.34
N ALA A 90 18.18 -2.29 -0.61
CA ALA A 90 18.41 -2.78 0.75
C ALA A 90 19.44 -3.92 0.84
N ILE A 91 19.40 -4.89 -0.08
CA ILE A 91 20.40 -5.98 -0.14
C ILE A 91 21.77 -5.40 -0.47
N ALA A 92 21.86 -4.46 -1.43
CA ALA A 92 23.12 -3.80 -1.75
C ALA A 92 23.66 -2.97 -0.57
N GLU A 93 22.77 -2.38 0.23
CA GLU A 93 23.14 -1.68 1.47
C GLU A 93 23.62 -2.65 2.55
N GLU A 94 22.96 -3.79 2.73
CA GLU A 94 23.39 -4.86 3.65
C GLU A 94 24.74 -5.46 3.23
N GLU A 95 24.94 -5.71 1.94
CA GLU A 95 26.20 -6.20 1.38
C GLU A 95 27.32 -5.18 1.54
N ARG A 96 27.04 -3.89 1.33
CA ARG A 96 28.00 -2.81 1.60
C ARG A 96 28.32 -2.68 3.08
N ALA A 97 27.32 -2.81 3.96
CA ALA A 97 27.51 -2.79 5.40
C ALA A 97 28.34 -3.99 5.87
N ARG A 98 28.06 -5.19 5.33
CA ARG A 98 28.82 -6.42 5.60
C ARG A 98 30.26 -6.34 5.06
N ALA A 99 30.47 -5.74 3.89
CA ALA A 99 31.79 -5.55 3.32
C ALA A 99 32.59 -4.41 3.99
N ALA A 100 31.90 -3.39 4.53
CA ALA A 100 32.51 -2.27 5.23
C ALA A 100 32.83 -2.55 6.70
N ALA A 101 32.27 -3.61 7.29
CA ALA A 101 32.65 -4.07 8.62
C ALA A 101 34.01 -4.80 8.55
N PRO A 102 35.11 -4.20 9.06
CA PRO A 102 36.39 -4.86 9.08
C PRO A 102 36.40 -5.82 10.29
N ASP A 103 36.53 -7.12 10.03
CA ASP A 103 36.87 -8.17 11.00
C ASP A 103 36.40 -7.94 12.44
N SER A 104 35.07 -7.89 12.65
CA SER A 104 34.51 -8.26 13.95
C SER A 104 34.20 -9.75 13.88
N GLY A 105 35.25 -10.57 14.02
CA GLY A 105 35.14 -12.02 14.09
C GLY A 105 34.02 -12.46 15.03
N VAL A 106 33.22 -13.41 14.55
CA VAL A 106 32.20 -14.15 15.31
C VAL A 106 31.29 -13.24 16.16
N VAL A 107 30.20 -12.76 15.55
CA VAL A 107 29.02 -12.41 16.34
C VAL A 107 28.66 -13.67 17.14
N SER A 108 28.83 -13.64 18.46
CA SER A 108 28.39 -14.73 19.32
C SER A 108 26.90 -14.96 19.03
N ASP A 109 26.62 -16.18 18.58
CA ASP A 109 25.43 -16.70 17.90
C ASP A 109 24.11 -16.64 18.68
N VAL A 110 23.99 -15.80 19.71
CA VAL A 110 22.74 -15.63 20.47
C VAL A 110 22.55 -14.17 20.87
N ASP A 111 21.54 -13.54 20.27
CA ASP A 111 21.03 -12.24 20.64
C ASP A 111 20.61 -12.24 22.14
N PRO A 112 21.07 -11.30 22.99
CA PRO A 112 20.65 -11.21 24.39
C PRO A 112 19.12 -11.11 24.54
N ASP A 113 18.42 -10.53 23.57
CA ASP A 113 16.95 -10.44 23.59
C ASP A 113 16.30 -11.81 23.35
N GLU A 114 16.92 -12.68 22.55
CA GLU A 114 16.48 -14.06 22.31
C GLU A 114 16.64 -14.92 23.58
N VAL A 115 17.69 -14.71 24.38
CA VAL A 115 17.87 -15.39 25.67
C VAL A 115 16.78 -14.98 26.66
N ALA A 116 16.50 -13.68 26.76
CA ALA A 116 15.47 -13.15 27.65
C ALA A 116 14.07 -13.66 27.27
N TRP A 117 13.78 -13.75 25.97
CA TRP A 117 12.53 -14.31 25.45
C TRP A 117 12.37 -15.79 25.79
N ARG A 118 13.40 -16.62 25.56
CA ARG A 118 13.37 -18.05 25.88
C ARG A 118 13.13 -18.32 27.36
N GLU A 119 13.75 -17.52 28.23
CA GLU A 119 13.55 -17.62 29.67
C GLU A 119 12.13 -17.19 30.09
N HIS A 120 11.56 -16.17 29.43
CA HIS A 120 10.17 -15.79 29.63
C HIS A 120 9.19 -16.88 29.19
N VAL A 121 9.37 -17.46 28.00
CA VAL A 121 8.53 -18.56 27.48
C VAL A 121 8.64 -19.80 28.37
N ARG A 122 9.84 -20.12 28.87
CA ARG A 122 10.04 -21.21 29.84
C ARG A 122 9.20 -21.00 31.10
N ARG A 123 9.20 -19.78 31.66
CA ARG A 123 8.37 -19.43 32.83
C ARG A 123 6.87 -19.57 32.54
N LEU A 124 6.42 -19.20 31.34
CA LEU A 124 5.02 -19.37 30.94
C LEU A 124 4.62 -20.86 30.85
N HIS A 125 5.49 -21.71 30.28
CA HIS A 125 5.23 -23.15 30.19
C HIS A 125 5.21 -23.87 31.55
N GLU A 126 5.94 -23.35 32.54
CA GLU A 126 5.88 -23.85 33.92
C GLU A 126 4.56 -23.47 34.62
N GLN A 127 3.97 -22.32 34.27
CA GLN A 127 2.69 -21.84 34.82
C GLN A 127 1.48 -22.48 34.14
N ASP A 128 1.57 -22.75 32.83
CA ASP A 128 0.50 -23.38 32.04
C ASP A 128 1.11 -24.38 31.04
N PRO A 129 1.20 -25.67 31.39
CA PRO A 129 1.77 -26.67 30.49
C PRO A 129 0.87 -26.86 29.26
N PRO A 130 1.41 -26.77 28.03
CA PRO A 130 0.61 -26.90 26.82
C PRO A 130 0.00 -28.31 26.72
N GLY A 131 -1.29 -28.41 27.05
CA GLY A 131 -2.06 -29.66 27.07
C GLY A 131 -2.75 -30.01 28.39
N GLY A 132 -2.67 -29.17 29.43
CA GLY A 132 -3.45 -29.34 30.66
C GLY A 132 -4.96 -29.08 30.46
N PRO A 133 -5.88 -29.84 31.10
CA PRO A 133 -7.31 -29.60 30.97
C PRO A 133 -7.68 -28.21 31.52
N PRO A 134 -8.69 -27.52 30.93
CA PRO A 134 -9.05 -26.16 31.33
C PRO A 134 -9.40 -26.15 32.83
N MET A 135 -8.68 -25.35 33.61
CA MET A 135 -8.95 -25.16 35.03
C MET A 135 -10.38 -24.65 35.21
N ALA A 136 -11.25 -25.53 35.70
CA ALA A 136 -12.62 -25.19 36.04
C ALA A 136 -12.63 -24.00 37.00
N ARG A 137 -13.23 -22.90 36.54
CA ARG A 137 -13.63 -21.74 37.35
C ARG A 137 -14.36 -22.27 38.58
N ARG A 138 -13.68 -22.30 39.73
CA ARG A 138 -14.37 -22.43 41.03
C ARG A 138 -14.92 -21.07 41.37
N GLU A 139 -16.20 -20.89 41.09
CA GLU A 139 -17.03 -19.87 41.70
C GLU A 139 -17.10 -20.18 43.21
N SER A 140 -16.60 -19.26 44.05
CA SER A 140 -16.81 -19.30 45.49
C SER A 140 -17.70 -18.14 45.89
N HIS A 141 -18.86 -18.54 46.42
CA HIS A 141 -19.78 -17.88 47.34
C HIS A 141 -19.22 -16.71 48.17
#